data_AF-A0A930HLM4-F1
#
_entry.id   AF-A0A930HLM4-F1
#
_cell.length_a   1.000
_cell.length_b   1.000
_cell.length_c   1.000
_cell.angle_alpha   90.00
_cell.angle_beta   90.00
_cell.angle_gamma   90.00
#
_symmetry.space_group_name_H-M   'P 1'
#
loop_
_entity.id
_entity.type
_entity.pdbx_description
1 polymer ?
#
loop_
_entity_poly.entity_id
_entity_poly.type
_entity_poly.pdbx_seq_one_letter_code
_entity_poly.pdbx_strand_id
1 'polypeptide(L)'
;MNEPLSKAYYLKEQLRQIWSQSTKDMAEKVLDDWIRQAEQSKIAQLQKMAVTVKTYKKGILAWYDCHLSTGKVEGINNKIKVMKRNAYGFRDERYFTLRLYALHDCRITRNVG
;
A
#
# COMPACT_ATOMS: atom_id res chain seq x y z
N MET A 1 28.37 -12.36 -7.71
CA MET A 1 27.38 -11.38 -7.20
C MET A 1 26.00 -12.00 -7.37
N ASN A 2 25.11 -11.96 -6.37
CA ASN A 2 23.84 -12.70 -6.41
C ASN A 2 22.80 -11.92 -7.28
N GLU A 3 22.73 -12.24 -8.57
CA GLU A 3 21.96 -11.49 -9.59
C GLU A 3 20.48 -11.25 -9.23
N PRO A 4 19.72 -12.22 -8.68
CA PRO A 4 18.31 -12.00 -8.33
C PRO A 4 18.13 -10.99 -7.20
N LEU A 5 19.03 -11.02 -6.22
CA LEU A 5 18.99 -10.13 -5.05
C LEU A 5 19.31 -8.69 -5.46
N SER A 6 20.30 -8.51 -6.33
CA SER A 6 20.67 -7.21 -6.91
C SER A 6 19.49 -6.63 -7.71
N LYS A 7 18.88 -7.43 -8.59
CA LYS A 7 17.73 -7.01 -9.41
C LYS A 7 16.51 -6.60 -8.57
N ALA A 8 16.22 -7.34 -7.49
CA ALA A 8 15.15 -6.99 -6.57
C ALA A 8 15.42 -5.67 -5.83
N TYR A 9 16.68 -5.43 -5.43
CA TYR A 9 17.07 -4.18 -4.78
C TYR A 9 16.87 -2.97 -5.70
N TYR A 10 17.35 -3.07 -6.95
CA TYR A 10 17.18 -1.98 -7.93
C TYR A 10 15.71 -1.67 -8.22
N LEU A 11 14.88 -2.69 -8.44
CA LEU A 11 13.45 -2.49 -8.68
C LEU A 11 12.76 -1.85 -7.47
N LYS A 12 13.16 -2.20 -6.25
CA LYS A 12 12.62 -1.57 -5.03
C LYS A 12 12.99 -0.09 -4.94
N GLU A 13 14.21 0.30 -5.27
CA GLU A 13 14.61 1.72 -5.26
C GLU A 13 13.98 2.50 -6.42
N GLN A 14 13.87 1.92 -7.62
CA GLN A 14 13.15 2.56 -8.74
C GLN A 14 11.68 2.84 -8.41
N LEU A 15 11.00 1.94 -7.69
CA LEU A 15 9.61 2.16 -7.28
C LEU A 15 9.45 3.42 -6.42
N ARG A 16 10.46 3.77 -5.60
CA ARG A 16 10.41 5.00 -4.78
C ARG A 16 10.45 6.27 -5.62
N GLN A 17 11.06 6.20 -6.80
CA GLN A 17 11.18 7.37 -7.69
C GLN A 17 9.83 7.83 -8.25
N ILE A 18 8.78 7.01 -8.16
CA ILE A 18 7.43 7.39 -8.57
C ILE A 18 6.98 8.67 -7.87
N TRP A 19 7.24 8.81 -6.56
CA TRP A 19 6.84 9.99 -5.77
C TRP A 19 7.79 11.18 -5.89
N SER A 20 8.95 10.99 -6.54
CA SER A 20 9.91 12.06 -6.81
C SER A 20 9.63 12.78 -8.14
N GLN A 21 8.65 12.32 -8.92
CA GLN A 21 8.35 12.95 -10.21
C GLN A 21 7.60 14.27 -10.03
N SER A 22 7.87 15.23 -10.92
CA SER A 22 7.30 16.58 -10.85
C SER A 22 5.82 16.65 -11.24
N THR A 23 5.35 15.72 -12.07
CA THR A 23 3.98 15.69 -12.57
C THR A 23 3.42 14.27 -12.56
N LYS A 24 2.09 14.17 -12.52
CA LYS A 24 1.36 12.90 -12.60
C LYS A 24 1.69 12.12 -13.87
N ASP A 25 1.78 12.79 -15.01
CA ASP A 25 2.09 12.16 -16.30
C ASP A 25 3.50 11.56 -16.31
N MET A 26 4.47 12.22 -15.67
CA MET A 26 5.83 11.70 -15.51
C MET A 26 5.85 10.51 -14.55
N ALA A 27 5.13 10.60 -13.43
CA ALA A 27 4.95 9.49 -12.49
C ALA A 27 4.30 8.27 -13.15
N GLU A 28 3.32 8.49 -14.03
CA GLU A 28 2.66 7.43 -14.79
C GLU A 28 3.64 6.70 -15.71
N LYS A 29 4.47 7.43 -16.46
CA LYS A 29 5.49 6.83 -17.33
C LYS A 29 6.51 6.00 -16.55
N VAL A 30 6.98 6.53 -15.42
CA VAL A 30 7.93 5.82 -14.53
C VAL A 30 7.29 4.56 -13.94
N LEU A 31 6.02 4.65 -13.53
CA LEU A 31 5.26 3.53 -12.99
C LEU A 31 5.02 2.43 -14.04
N ASP A 32 4.71 2.80 -15.29
CA ASP A 32 4.53 1.86 -16.38
C ASP A 32 5.84 1.16 -16.77
N ASP A 33 6.95 1.90 -16.81
CA ASP A 33 8.26 1.32 -17.06
C ASP A 33 8.67 0.35 -15.94
N TRP A 34 8.40 0.72 -14.68
CA TRP A 34 8.63 -0.17 -13.54
C TRP A 34 7.81 -1.47 -13.63
N ILE A 35 6.52 -1.38 -13.98
CA ILE A 35 5.66 -2.56 -14.17
C ILE A 35 6.25 -3.48 -15.24
N ARG A 36 6.69 -2.92 -16.38
CA ARG A 36 7.32 -3.67 -17.46
C ARG A 36 8.59 -4.38 -17.01
N GLN A 37 9.48 -3.68 -16.30
CA GLN A 37 10.72 -4.26 -15.78
C GLN A 37 10.45 -5.36 -14.73
N ALA A 38 9.44 -5.17 -13.89
CA ALA A 38 9.04 -6.15 -12.88
C ALA A 38 8.39 -7.41 -13.50
N GLU A 39 7.57 -7.27 -14.55
CA GLU A 39 7.02 -8.40 -15.32
C GLU A 39 8.13 -9.20 -16.02
N GLN A 40 9.13 -8.52 -16.56
CA GLN A 40 10.30 -9.12 -17.23
C GLN A 40 11.38 -9.60 -16.26
N SER A 41 11.18 -9.42 -14.95
CA SER A 41 12.22 -9.72 -13.96
C SER A 41 12.57 -11.21 -13.86
N LYS A 42 11.66 -12.10 -14.28
CA LYS A 42 11.67 -13.56 -14.04
C LYS A 42 11.67 -13.95 -12.56
N ILE A 43 11.37 -13.01 -11.66
CA ILE A 43 11.26 -13.23 -10.22
C ILE A 43 9.78 -13.23 -9.87
N ALA A 44 9.26 -14.39 -9.45
CA ALA A 44 7.82 -14.59 -9.24
C ALA A 44 7.19 -13.57 -8.28
N GLN A 45 7.93 -13.17 -7.24
CA GLN A 45 7.49 -12.17 -6.27
C GLN A 45 7.31 -10.78 -6.92
N LEU A 46 8.24 -10.37 -7.78
CA LEU A 46 8.19 -9.09 -8.48
C LEU A 46 7.10 -9.09 -9.56
N GLN A 47 6.91 -10.21 -10.26
CA GLN A 47 5.82 -10.36 -11.23
C GLN A 47 4.44 -10.24 -10.56
N LYS A 48 4.23 -10.88 -9.40
CA LYS A 48 2.99 -10.71 -8.60
C LYS A 48 2.80 -9.27 -8.14
N MET A 49 3.89 -8.61 -7.76
CA MET A 49 3.85 -7.20 -7.37
C MET A 49 3.49 -6.30 -8.56
N ALA A 50 4.01 -6.57 -9.75
CA ALA A 50 3.68 -5.84 -10.97
C ALA A 50 2.17 -5.89 -11.27
N VAL A 51 1.55 -7.08 -11.17
CA VAL A 51 0.09 -7.24 -11.33
C VAL A 51 -0.68 -6.41 -10.31
N THR A 52 -0.25 -6.45 -9.05
CA THR A 52 -0.88 -5.68 -7.96
C THR A 52 -0.77 -4.17 -8.23
N VAL A 53 0.43 -3.69 -8.54
CA VAL A 53 0.72 -2.29 -8.82
C VAL A 53 -0.06 -1.80 -10.04
N LYS A 54 -0.15 -2.60 -11.11
CA LYS A 54 -0.98 -2.32 -12.29
C LYS A 54 -2.45 -2.19 -11.95
N THR A 55 -2.97 -3.07 -11.08
CA THR A 55 -4.37 -3.05 -10.63
C THR A 55 -4.70 -1.76 -9.86
N TYR A 56 -3.78 -1.31 -8.99
CA TYR A 56 -3.97 -0.12 -8.17
C TYR A 56 -3.33 1.16 -8.75
N LYS A 57 -2.86 1.13 -10.01
CA LYS A 57 -2.15 2.24 -10.68
C LYS A 57 -2.87 3.59 -10.50
N LYS A 58 -4.19 3.61 -10.73
CA LYS A 58 -5.01 4.82 -10.58
C LYS A 58 -4.97 5.40 -9.16
N GLY A 59 -5.00 4.54 -8.13
CA GLY A 59 -4.93 4.97 -6.73
C GLY A 59 -3.56 5.48 -6.34
N ILE A 60 -2.49 4.89 -6.87
CA ILE A 60 -1.11 5.36 -6.67
C ILE A 60 -0.93 6.75 -7.28
N LEU A 61 -1.38 6.95 -8.52
CA LEU A 61 -1.28 8.24 -9.22
C LEU A 61 -2.21 9.32 -8.67
N ALA A 62 -3.29 8.95 -7.97
CA ALA A 62 -4.19 9.90 -7.33
C ALA A 62 -3.51 10.74 -6.23
N TRP A 63 -2.36 10.31 -5.70
CA TRP A 63 -1.52 11.10 -4.80
C TRP A 63 -1.07 12.43 -5.43
N TYR A 64 -0.94 12.50 -6.75
CA TYR A 64 -0.58 13.72 -7.47
C TYR A 64 -1.75 14.70 -7.62
N ASP A 65 -2.99 14.21 -7.68
CA ASP A 65 -4.17 15.06 -7.85
C ASP A 65 -4.61 15.67 -6.51
N CYS A 66 -4.46 14.89 -5.45
CA CYS A 66 -4.74 15.32 -4.10
C CYS A 66 -3.54 14.91 -3.29
N HIS A 67 -2.87 15.87 -2.64
CA HIS A 67 -1.95 15.60 -1.53
C HIS A 67 -2.77 15.06 -0.35
N LEU A 68 -3.43 13.91 -0.54
CA LEU A 68 -4.20 13.19 0.45
C LEU A 68 -3.22 12.89 1.56
N SER A 69 -3.32 13.63 2.66
CA SER A 69 -2.51 13.33 3.82
C SER A 69 -2.81 11.88 4.20
N THR A 70 -1.75 11.08 4.32
CA THR A 70 -1.87 9.69 4.78
C THR A 70 -2.52 9.64 6.16
N GLY A 71 -2.60 10.74 6.90
CA GLY A 71 -3.20 10.85 8.23
C GLY A 71 -4.61 10.26 8.38
N LYS A 72 -5.50 10.38 7.38
CA LYS A 72 -6.84 9.74 7.46
C LYS A 72 -6.73 8.21 7.34
N VAL A 73 -5.94 7.72 6.39
CA VAL A 73 -5.71 6.29 6.14
C VAL A 73 -4.91 5.66 7.29
N GLU A 74 -3.88 6.35 7.79
CA GLU A 74 -3.10 6.00 8.97
C GLU A 74 -3.97 5.98 10.22
N GLY A 75 -4.88 6.94 10.39
CA GLY A 75 -5.85 6.95 11.48
C GLY A 75 -6.74 5.71 11.46
N ILE A 76 -7.24 5.32 10.29
CA ILE A 76 -8.02 4.08 10.11
C ILE A 76 -7.15 2.85 10.38
N ASN A 77 -5.93 2.79 9.84
CA ASN A 77 -5.00 1.68 10.05
C ASN A 77 -4.63 1.51 11.53
N ASN A 78 -4.42 2.62 12.26
CA ASN A 78 -4.18 2.61 13.69
C ASN A 78 -5.42 2.13 14.47
N LYS A 79 -6.64 2.58 14.12
CA LYS A 79 -7.88 2.08 14.74
C LYS A 79 -8.02 0.55 14.57
N ILE A 80 -7.75 0.03 13.38
CA ILE A 80 -7.79 -1.41 13.08
C ILE A 80 -6.71 -2.15 13.89
N LYS A 81 -5.49 -1.59 13.96
CA LYS A 81 -4.37 -2.18 14.72
C LYS A 81 -4.66 -2.25 16.21
N VAL A 82 -5.24 -1.19 16.80
CA VAL A 82 -5.67 -1.16 18.21
C VAL A 82 -6.79 -2.18 18.45
N MET A 83 -7.79 -2.25 17.58
CA MET A 83 -8.88 -3.23 17.68
C MET A 83 -8.36 -4.68 17.67
N LYS A 84 -7.43 -5.01 16.76
CA LYS A 84 -6.79 -6.34 16.72
C LYS A 84 -6.00 -6.65 17.99
N ARG A 85 -5.26 -5.67 18.53
CA ARG A 85 -4.48 -5.82 19.78
C ARG A 85 -5.40 -6.08 20.98
N ASN A 86 -6.49 -5.33 21.11
CA ASN A 86 -7.43 -5.49 22.24
C ASN A 86 -8.20 -6.81 22.18
N ALA A 87 -8.38 -7.39 20.99
CA ALA A 87 -9.08 -8.65 20.82
C ALA A 87 -8.22 -9.89 21.08
N TYR A 88 -6.91 -9.75 21.32
CA TYR A 88 -5.96 -10.88 21.46
C TYR A 88 -6.05 -11.92 20.32
N GLY A 89 -6.45 -11.47 19.12
CA GLY A 89 -6.72 -12.30 17.96
C GLY A 89 -8.21 -12.64 17.80
N PHE A 90 -8.76 -12.30 16.64
CA PHE A 90 -10.09 -12.77 16.25
C PHE A 90 -9.96 -14.20 15.71
N ARG A 91 -10.65 -15.16 16.34
CA ARG A 91 -10.75 -16.56 15.85
C ARG A 91 -11.71 -16.71 14.66
N ASP A 92 -12.61 -15.75 14.47
CA ASP A 92 -13.62 -15.72 13.40
C ASP A 92 -13.42 -14.46 12.53
N GLU A 93 -13.04 -14.69 11.27
CA GLU A 93 -12.84 -13.63 10.28
C GLU A 93 -14.13 -12.87 9.92
N ARG A 94 -15.30 -13.52 10.01
CA ARG A 94 -16.60 -12.88 9.73
C ARG A 94 -16.91 -11.85 10.79
N TYR A 95 -16.63 -12.18 12.06
CA TYR A 95 -16.80 -11.26 13.17
C TYR A 95 -15.83 -10.07 13.08
N PHE A 96 -14.58 -10.31 12.66
CA PHE A 96 -13.63 -9.24 12.40
C PHE A 96 -14.10 -8.31 11.26
N THR A 97 -14.64 -8.88 10.19
CA THR A 97 -15.18 -8.12 9.04
C THR A 97 -16.38 -7.26 9.45
N LEU A 98 -17.29 -7.81 10.28
CA LEU A 98 -18.44 -7.07 10.81
C LEU A 98 -18.00 -5.89 11.70
N ARG A 99 -16.99 -6.10 12.55
CA ARG A 99 -16.35 -5.05 13.37
C ARG A 99 -15.66 -3.97 12.54
N LEU A 100 -15.08 -4.32 11.40
CA LEU A 100 -14.51 -3.34 10.45
C LEU A 100 -15.59 -2.46 9.83
N TYR A 101 -16.73 -3.03 9.44
CA TYR A 101 -17.85 -2.24 8.94
C TYR A 101 -18.40 -1.30 10.01
N ALA A 102 -18.52 -1.73 11.26
CA ALA A 102 -18.97 -0.88 12.37
C ALA A 102 -17.95 0.21 12.80
N LEU A 103 -16.73 0.23 12.23
CA LEU A 103 -15.67 1.19 12.59
C LEU A 103 -16.04 2.65 12.25
N HIS A 104 -16.94 2.85 11.28
CA HIS A 104 -17.44 4.18 10.91
C HIS A 104 -18.42 4.76 11.95
N ASP A 105 -19.12 3.89 12.68
CA ASP A 105 -20.10 4.25 13.72
C ASP A 105 -19.46 4.46 15.10
N CYS A 106 -18.29 3.87 15.33
CA CYS A 106 -17.62 3.93 16.63
C CYS A 106 -16.78 5.22 16.78
N ARG A 107 -17.37 6.25 17.40
CA ARG A 107 -16.61 7.33 18.05
C ARG A 107 -15.92 6.76 19.30
N ILE A 108 -14.60 6.64 19.27
CA ILE A 108 -13.82 6.27 20.46
C ILE A 108 -13.70 7.50 21.36
N THR A 109 -14.31 7.43 22.53
CA THR A 109 -13.96 8.28 23.68
C THR A 109 -12.51 7.98 24.05
N ARG A 110 -11.68 9.03 23.99
CA ARG A 110 -10.25 8.96 24.29
C ARG A 110 -10.09 8.70 25.79
N ASN A 111 -9.96 7.44 26.21
CA ASN A 111 -9.54 7.13 27.57
C ASN A 111 -8.07 7.52 27.71
N VAL A 112 -7.87 8.70 28.29
CA VAL A 112 -6.64 9.09 28.99
C VAL A 112 -6.65 8.40 30.34
N GLY A 113 -5.61 7.60 30.57
CA GLY A 113 -5.27 6.93 31.82
C GLY A 113 -3.82 6.50 31.74
#